data_AF-A0A2P7YHY1-F1
#
_entry.id   AF-A0A2P7YHY1-F1
#
_cell.length_a   1.000
_cell.length_b   1.000
_cell.length_c   1.000
_cell.angle_alpha   90.00
_cell.angle_beta   90.00
_cell.angle_gamma   90.00
#
_symmetry.space_group_name_H-M   'P 1'
#
loop_
_entity.id
_entity.type
_entity.pdbx_description
1 polymer ?
#
loop_
_entity_poly.entity_id
_entity_poly.type
_entity_poly.pdbx_seq_one_letter_code
_entity_poly.pdbx_strand_id
1 'polypeptide(L)'
;MLQSTHAAKALQAKFGLRALATSSPARLQQASPLANKENIESPSKLAQDSHLPKVLPEVKGKIRQPTSKQPFLSDNKIESDPHYKMSGWSESIGQWVVKTFNIDMDKSRAGPVAGSFYFGECKRQGMYYPNEPLSDTARFFYETLGLPKSFAQHFQITALHYWMLSVRMRALPFKYGRNYQQKLVDRIFRDMELRMSGELNIASNKIIEKYLKDFHKQLLGATVSYDEGLMTDDITLAAALWRNIFSGNADADMRHIEALVGYVRSQLYVLNQMSDREFGFGKFTFVPPDQVVKPLTLYQLARLREAAKAEFAKNTLPSQKSVLSLDE
;
A
#
# COMPACT_ATOMS: atom_id res chain seq x y z
N MET A 1 -44.65 -3.13 -75.91
CA MET A 1 -43.27 -2.80 -76.35
C MET A 1 -42.35 -3.54 -75.40
N LEU A 2 -41.83 -4.73 -75.78
CA LEU A 2 -40.55 -4.91 -76.49
C LEU A 2 -39.42 -4.16 -75.74
N GLN A 3 -38.29 -4.71 -75.28
CA GLN A 3 -37.56 -5.95 -75.55
C GLN A 3 -36.39 -5.97 -74.51
N SER A 4 -36.18 -7.07 -73.77
CA SER A 4 -35.03 -8.00 -73.91
C SER A 4 -33.64 -7.38 -73.69
N THR A 5 -32.89 -7.76 -72.64
CA THR A 5 -31.84 -8.85 -72.61
C THR A 5 -30.45 -8.19 -72.51
N HIS A 6 -29.57 -8.43 -71.54
CA HIS A 6 -28.74 -9.60 -71.17
C HIS A 6 -27.69 -8.99 -70.18
N ALA A 7 -27.07 -9.62 -69.20
CA ALA A 7 -26.81 -11.02 -68.91
C ALA A 7 -26.61 -11.21 -67.40
N ALA A 8 -27.07 -12.36 -66.93
CA ALA A 8 -26.74 -12.92 -65.63
C ALA A 8 -25.39 -13.66 -65.66
N LYS A 9 -24.85 -13.89 -64.46
CA LYS A 9 -23.87 -14.92 -64.02
C LYS A 9 -22.38 -14.52 -63.98
N ALA A 10 -21.93 -14.23 -62.76
CA ALA A 10 -20.87 -14.99 -62.07
C ALA A 10 -20.82 -14.48 -60.61
N LEU A 11 -21.39 -15.19 -59.64
CA LEU A 11 -20.81 -16.28 -58.83
C LEU A 11 -20.39 -15.77 -57.44
N GLN A 12 -20.93 -16.44 -56.43
CA GLN A 12 -20.86 -16.25 -54.98
C GLN A 12 -19.47 -16.03 -54.36
N ALA A 13 -19.40 -15.14 -53.36
CA ALA A 13 -18.74 -15.35 -52.05
C ALA A 13 -19.28 -14.31 -51.04
N LYS A 14 -20.29 -14.64 -50.20
CA LYS A 14 -20.20 -14.97 -48.75
C LYS A 14 -19.19 -14.06 -48.00
N PHE A 15 -19.56 -13.16 -47.10
CA PHE A 15 -20.32 -13.31 -45.85
C PHE A 15 -20.88 -11.95 -45.39
N GLY A 16 -22.13 -11.89 -44.91
CA GLY A 16 -22.70 -10.69 -44.30
C GLY A 16 -23.87 -11.06 -43.38
N LEU A 17 -23.73 -10.74 -42.09
CA LEU A 17 -24.59 -11.15 -40.99
C LEU A 17 -26.07 -10.77 -41.17
N ARG A 18 -26.94 -11.67 -40.71
CA ARG A 18 -28.37 -11.48 -40.51
C ARG A 18 -28.64 -10.35 -39.50
N ALA A 19 -29.54 -9.45 -39.88
CA ALA A 19 -30.29 -8.60 -38.98
C ALA A 19 -31.26 -9.45 -38.13
N LEU A 20 -31.35 -9.16 -36.84
CA LEU A 20 -32.45 -9.57 -35.97
C LEU A 20 -32.91 -8.38 -35.13
N ALA A 21 -34.20 -8.41 -34.83
CA ALA A 21 -35.04 -7.27 -34.56
C ALA A 21 -34.84 -6.58 -33.21
N THR A 22 -35.28 -5.32 -33.21
CA THR A 22 -35.57 -4.42 -32.09
C THR A 22 -36.51 -5.04 -31.04
N SER A 23 -36.14 -4.95 -29.76
CA SER A 23 -37.10 -4.73 -28.66
C SER A 23 -36.41 -4.24 -27.38
N SER A 24 -37.11 -3.32 -26.70
CA SER A 24 -36.88 -2.75 -25.36
C SER A 24 -35.86 -1.60 -25.24
N PRO A 25 -36.30 -0.38 -24.86
CA PRO A 25 -35.39 0.56 -24.22
C PRO A 25 -35.02 -0.08 -22.88
N ALA A 26 -33.77 -0.50 -22.74
CA ALA A 26 -33.23 -0.90 -21.46
C ALA A 26 -33.46 0.26 -20.49
N ARG A 27 -34.40 0.04 -19.57
CA ARG A 27 -34.63 0.84 -18.37
C ARG A 27 -33.24 1.13 -17.81
N LEU A 28 -32.79 2.39 -17.91
CA LEU A 28 -31.67 2.89 -17.12
C LEU A 28 -31.91 2.33 -15.72
N GLN A 29 -31.00 1.49 -15.24
CA GLN A 29 -30.96 1.15 -13.83
C GLN A 29 -30.99 2.49 -13.11
N GLN A 30 -32.15 2.81 -12.53
CA GLN A 30 -32.26 3.82 -11.51
C GLN A 30 -31.15 3.45 -10.53
N ALA A 31 -30.17 4.35 -10.40
CA ALA A 31 -29.13 4.23 -9.40
C ALA A 31 -29.81 3.80 -8.10
N SER A 32 -29.34 2.68 -7.53
CA SER A 32 -29.88 2.14 -6.30
C SER A 32 -30.04 3.27 -5.27
N PRO A 33 -31.16 3.36 -4.55
CA PRO A 33 -31.38 4.40 -3.54
C PRO A 33 -30.55 4.17 -2.26
N LEU A 34 -29.32 3.67 -2.39
CA LEU A 34 -28.32 3.56 -1.32
C LEU A 34 -27.50 4.85 -1.17
N ALA A 35 -27.85 5.92 -1.89
CA ALA A 35 -27.38 7.28 -1.60
C ALA A 35 -28.05 7.87 -0.34
N ASN A 36 -28.32 7.04 0.68
CA ASN A 36 -28.49 7.57 2.02
C ASN A 36 -27.12 8.04 2.50
N LYS A 37 -27.08 9.14 3.24
CA LYS A 37 -25.90 9.61 3.97
C LYS A 37 -25.53 8.53 5.00
N GLU A 38 -24.87 7.47 4.56
CA GLU A 38 -24.38 6.41 5.42
C GLU A 38 -23.37 7.04 6.37
N ASN A 39 -23.58 6.78 7.67
CA ASN A 39 -22.70 7.25 8.71
C ASN A 39 -21.40 6.47 8.54
N ILE A 40 -20.43 7.03 7.79
CA ILE A 40 -19.16 6.34 7.49
C ILE A 40 -18.46 6.06 8.82
N GLU A 41 -18.41 4.79 9.19
CA GLU A 41 -17.77 4.34 10.42
C GLU A 41 -16.29 4.05 10.19
N SER A 42 -15.48 4.06 11.27
CA SER A 42 -14.08 3.69 11.14
C SER A 42 -13.94 2.17 10.94
N PRO A 43 -12.89 1.70 10.24
CA PRO A 43 -12.62 0.27 10.08
C PRO A 43 -12.66 -0.50 11.41
N SER A 44 -12.10 0.08 12.48
CA SER A 44 -12.09 -0.56 13.80
C SER A 44 -13.50 -0.72 14.38
N LYS A 45 -14.35 0.31 14.23
CA LYS A 45 -15.71 0.26 14.74
C LYS A 45 -16.57 -0.76 13.96
N LEU A 46 -16.47 -0.74 12.62
CA LEU A 46 -17.17 -1.68 11.76
C LEU A 46 -16.83 -3.14 12.09
N ALA A 47 -15.54 -3.42 12.36
CA ALA A 47 -15.12 -4.77 12.77
C ALA A 47 -15.64 -5.16 14.17
N GLN A 48 -15.66 -4.21 15.12
CA GLN A 48 -16.13 -4.46 16.50
C GLN A 48 -17.64 -4.72 16.58
N ASP A 49 -18.42 -4.25 15.62
CA ASP A 49 -19.85 -4.50 15.57
C ASP A 49 -20.18 -5.98 15.31
N SER A 50 -19.21 -6.81 14.93
CA SER A 50 -19.46 -8.24 14.74
C SER A 50 -19.86 -8.96 16.03
N HIS A 51 -20.83 -9.87 15.90
CA HIS A 51 -21.31 -10.73 16.97
C HIS A 51 -20.93 -12.20 16.76
N LEU A 52 -20.13 -12.50 15.73
CA LEU A 52 -19.63 -13.85 15.50
C LEU A 52 -18.61 -14.24 16.58
N PRO A 53 -18.60 -15.51 17.02
CA PRO A 53 -17.59 -15.97 17.97
C PRO A 53 -16.20 -15.83 17.35
N LYS A 54 -15.21 -15.38 18.15
CA LYS A 54 -13.82 -15.29 17.72
C LYS A 54 -13.25 -16.69 17.52
N VAL A 55 -13.31 -17.20 16.29
CA VAL A 55 -12.62 -18.43 15.90
C VAL A 55 -11.15 -18.07 15.65
N LEU A 56 -10.28 -18.40 16.61
CA LEU A 56 -8.84 -18.24 16.41
C LEU A 56 -8.36 -19.26 15.37
N PRO A 57 -7.61 -18.84 14.32
CA PRO A 57 -7.10 -19.76 13.33
C PRO A 57 -6.26 -20.86 13.98
N GLU A 58 -6.50 -22.13 13.62
CA GLU A 58 -5.65 -23.23 14.04
C GLU A 58 -4.24 -23.05 13.47
N VAL A 59 -3.29 -22.65 14.30
CA VAL A 59 -1.89 -22.59 13.87
C VAL A 59 -1.26 -23.97 14.05
N LYS A 60 -0.88 -24.60 12.93
CA LYS A 60 -0.15 -25.87 12.97
C LYS A 60 1.24 -25.67 13.60
N GLY A 61 1.43 -26.25 14.78
CA GLY A 61 2.70 -26.24 15.50
C GLY A 61 2.90 -25.03 16.42
N LYS A 62 4.04 -24.99 17.11
CA LYS A 62 4.37 -23.90 18.05
C LYS A 62 4.82 -22.66 17.28
N ILE A 63 4.14 -21.54 17.49
CA ILE A 63 4.58 -20.23 16.99
C ILE A 63 5.88 -19.85 17.71
N ARG A 64 6.96 -19.63 16.95
CA ARG A 64 8.20 -19.06 17.49
C ARG A 64 7.95 -17.60 17.84
N GLN A 65 8.22 -17.24 19.09
CA GLN A 65 8.10 -15.87 19.56
C GLN A 65 9.48 -15.20 19.64
N PRO A 66 9.56 -13.88 19.44
CA PRO A 66 10.78 -13.11 19.67
C PRO A 66 11.34 -13.30 21.08
N THR A 67 12.61 -13.67 21.21
CA THR A 67 13.31 -13.76 22.51
C THR A 67 14.12 -12.50 22.84
N SER A 68 14.39 -11.67 21.83
CA SER A 68 15.14 -10.43 21.95
C SER A 68 14.47 -9.35 21.09
N LYS A 69 14.86 -8.09 21.30
CA LYS A 69 14.37 -6.94 20.54
C LYS A 69 15.51 -6.33 19.76
N GLN A 70 15.44 -6.41 18.44
CA GLN A 70 16.36 -5.68 17.58
C GLN A 70 15.96 -4.19 17.52
N PRO A 71 16.89 -3.28 17.23
CA PRO A 71 16.57 -1.87 16.98
C PRO A 71 15.45 -1.71 15.95
N PHE A 72 14.54 -0.76 16.17
CA PHE A 72 13.37 -0.57 15.31
C PHE A 72 13.78 -0.09 13.91
N LEU A 73 14.68 0.89 13.85
CA LEU A 73 15.38 1.35 12.63
C LEU A 73 16.87 1.01 12.72
N SER A 74 17.67 1.44 11.74
CA SER A 74 19.12 1.19 11.78
C SER A 74 19.82 1.99 12.88
N ASP A 75 21.05 1.60 13.24
CA ASP A 75 21.86 2.32 14.25
C ASP A 75 22.36 3.70 13.78
N ASN A 76 22.03 4.11 12.55
CA ASN A 76 22.41 5.41 12.02
C ASN A 76 21.63 6.53 12.72
N LYS A 77 22.33 7.46 13.38
CA LYS A 77 21.73 8.59 14.12
C LYS A 77 20.78 9.45 13.28
N ILE A 78 21.04 9.57 11.97
CA ILE A 78 20.17 10.31 11.05
C ILE A 78 18.80 9.63 10.91
N GLU A 79 18.78 8.30 10.99
CA GLU A 79 17.56 7.50 10.84
C GLU A 79 16.88 7.21 12.18
N SER A 80 17.66 7.03 13.26
CA SER A 80 17.15 6.58 14.56
C SER A 80 16.79 7.69 15.53
N ASP A 81 17.33 8.90 15.37
CA ASP A 81 17.08 10.03 16.26
C ASP A 81 16.34 11.16 15.52
N PRO A 82 15.02 11.35 15.78
CA PRO A 82 14.22 12.43 15.20
C PRO A 82 14.72 13.84 15.51
N HIS A 83 15.53 14.00 16.57
CA HIS A 83 16.08 15.29 17.00
C HIS A 83 17.51 15.53 16.48
N TYR A 84 18.13 14.53 15.86
CA TYR A 84 19.47 14.68 15.33
C TYR A 84 19.48 15.68 14.18
N LYS A 85 20.26 16.75 14.34
CA LYS A 85 20.57 17.71 13.29
C LYS A 85 22.06 17.64 12.99
N MET A 86 22.40 17.63 11.71
CA MET A 86 23.80 17.76 11.28
C MET A 86 24.36 19.10 11.78
N SER A 87 25.64 19.13 12.11
CA SER A 87 26.30 20.39 12.47
C SER A 87 26.30 21.34 11.27
N GLY A 88 26.18 22.66 11.51
CA GLY A 88 26.08 23.64 10.40
C GLY A 88 27.26 23.59 9.41
N TRP A 89 28.45 23.21 9.88
CA TRP A 89 29.61 22.97 9.01
C TRP A 89 29.42 21.74 8.10
N SER A 90 28.97 20.61 8.66
CA SER A 90 28.70 19.41 7.87
C SER A 90 27.58 19.62 6.86
N GLU A 91 26.55 20.40 7.23
CA GLU A 91 25.45 20.75 6.34
C GLU A 91 25.96 21.62 5.19
N SER A 92 26.78 22.64 5.49
CA SER A 92 27.37 23.52 4.48
C SER A 92 28.22 22.74 3.48
N ILE A 93 29.04 21.78 3.95
CA ILE A 93 29.79 20.87 3.08
C ILE A 93 28.84 20.03 2.23
N GLY A 94 27.80 19.47 2.83
CA GLY A 94 26.76 18.73 2.13
C GLY A 94 26.12 19.55 1.00
N GLN A 95 25.71 20.79 1.28
CA GLN A 95 25.14 21.70 0.28
C GLN A 95 26.15 22.01 -0.84
N TRP A 96 27.41 22.23 -0.50
CA TRP A 96 28.48 22.48 -1.47
C TRP A 96 28.68 21.27 -2.39
N VAL A 97 28.75 20.06 -1.85
CA VAL A 97 28.88 18.81 -2.63
C VAL A 97 27.67 18.64 -3.56
N VAL A 98 26.45 18.78 -3.03
CA VAL A 98 25.22 18.65 -3.84
C VAL A 98 25.21 19.63 -5.01
N LYS A 99 25.60 20.88 -4.76
CA LYS A 99 25.65 21.92 -5.80
C LYS A 99 26.75 21.66 -6.82
N THR A 100 27.96 21.30 -6.37
CA THR A 100 29.15 21.16 -7.23
C THR A 100 29.03 19.95 -8.16
N PHE A 101 28.48 18.85 -7.66
CA PHE A 101 28.33 17.61 -8.41
C PHE A 101 26.93 17.40 -9.01
N ASN A 102 26.05 18.41 -8.92
CA ASN A 102 24.67 18.37 -9.41
C ASN A 102 23.92 17.10 -9.00
N ILE A 103 23.98 16.76 -7.70
CA ILE A 103 23.39 15.53 -7.17
C ILE A 103 21.86 15.58 -7.29
N ASP A 104 21.27 14.57 -7.94
CA ASP A 104 19.82 14.38 -8.03
C ASP A 104 19.27 13.99 -6.65
N MET A 105 18.76 14.98 -5.93
CA MET A 105 18.26 14.80 -4.57
C MET A 105 17.00 13.95 -4.51
N ASP A 106 16.16 13.92 -5.55
CA ASP A 106 14.97 13.08 -5.57
C ASP A 106 15.36 11.59 -5.64
N LYS A 107 16.48 11.29 -6.32
CA LYS A 107 17.04 9.93 -6.31
C LYS A 107 17.69 9.58 -4.97
N SER A 108 18.40 10.53 -4.34
CA SER A 108 19.11 10.25 -3.09
C SER A 108 18.17 10.11 -1.89
N ARG A 109 17.06 10.86 -1.85
CA ARG A 109 16.03 10.78 -0.80
C ARG A 109 15.37 9.41 -0.67
N ALA A 110 15.37 8.59 -1.72
CA ALA A 110 14.84 7.23 -1.68
C ALA A 110 15.44 6.38 -0.53
N GLY A 111 16.71 6.60 -0.18
CA GLY A 111 17.34 5.94 0.97
C GLY A 111 16.65 6.25 2.30
N PRO A 112 16.77 7.50 2.82
CA PRO A 112 16.16 7.87 4.10
C PRO A 112 14.62 7.84 4.08
N VAL A 113 13.98 8.16 2.96
CA VAL A 113 12.51 8.19 2.89
C VAL A 113 11.94 6.77 2.73
N ALA A 114 12.30 6.05 1.67
CA ALA A 114 11.73 4.72 1.43
C ALA A 114 12.38 3.66 2.32
N GLY A 115 13.71 3.65 2.39
CA GLY A 115 14.49 2.65 3.12
C GLY A 115 14.57 2.86 4.64
N SER A 116 14.05 3.96 5.18
CA SER A 116 13.98 4.17 6.63
C SER A 116 12.58 4.58 7.09
N PHE A 117 12.11 5.78 6.69
CA PHE A 117 10.84 6.30 7.20
C PHE A 117 9.63 5.45 6.81
N TYR A 118 9.42 5.21 5.51
CA TYR A 118 8.32 4.37 5.03
C TYR A 118 8.46 2.90 5.42
N PHE A 119 9.69 2.40 5.50
CA PHE A 119 9.93 1.09 6.09
C PHE A 119 9.44 1.03 7.55
N GLY A 120 9.76 2.04 8.36
CA GLY A 120 9.29 2.17 9.74
C GLY A 120 7.77 2.22 9.82
N GLU A 121 7.13 2.99 8.93
CA GLU A 121 5.68 3.09 8.85
C GLU A 121 5.02 1.76 8.50
N CYS A 122 5.58 0.96 7.59
CA CYS A 122 5.08 -0.40 7.30
C CYS A 122 5.31 -1.35 8.48
N LYS A 123 6.53 -1.34 9.04
CA LYS A 123 6.93 -2.24 10.13
C LYS A 123 5.99 -2.07 11.32
N ARG A 124 5.73 -0.83 11.75
CA ARG A 124 4.96 -0.52 12.98
C ARG A 124 3.55 -1.08 13.00
N GLN A 125 2.93 -1.31 11.83
CA GLN A 125 1.51 -1.64 11.71
C GLN A 125 1.13 -2.95 12.39
N GLY A 126 2.04 -3.91 12.40
CA GLY A 126 1.87 -5.18 13.10
C GLY A 126 3.02 -5.53 14.03
N MET A 127 3.95 -4.61 14.32
CA MET A 127 5.03 -4.97 15.25
C MET A 127 4.44 -5.30 16.61
N TYR A 128 4.88 -6.42 17.17
CA TYR A 128 4.50 -6.85 18.50
C TYR A 128 5.67 -7.55 19.19
N TYR A 129 5.72 -7.43 20.52
CA TYR A 129 6.60 -8.22 21.38
C TYR A 129 5.74 -8.79 22.52
N PRO A 130 5.95 -10.05 22.95
CA PRO A 130 5.07 -10.71 23.93
C PRO A 130 4.85 -9.96 25.25
N ASN A 131 5.83 -9.16 25.68
CA ASN A 131 5.82 -8.46 26.97
C ASN A 131 5.60 -6.94 26.83
N GLU A 132 5.17 -6.47 25.66
CA GLU A 132 4.91 -5.05 25.41
C GLU A 132 3.45 -4.85 25.00
N PRO A 133 2.82 -3.71 25.37
CA PRO A 133 1.49 -3.40 24.89
C PRO A 133 1.49 -3.23 23.37
N LEU A 134 0.43 -3.70 22.71
CA LEU A 134 0.24 -3.46 21.29
C LEU A 134 -0.02 -1.97 21.02
N SER A 135 0.57 -1.46 19.94
CA SER A 135 0.13 -0.19 19.35
C SER A 135 -1.34 -0.30 18.90
N ASP A 136 -1.99 0.85 18.70
CA ASP A 136 -3.39 0.86 18.26
C ASP A 136 -3.57 0.19 16.90
N THR A 137 -2.62 0.37 16.00
CA THR A 137 -2.58 -0.30 14.69
C THR A 137 -2.40 -1.82 14.81
N ALA A 138 -1.48 -2.29 15.67
CA ALA A 138 -1.28 -3.72 15.89
C ALA A 138 -2.49 -4.35 16.59
N ARG A 139 -3.17 -3.61 17.48
CA ARG A 139 -4.39 -4.05 18.15
C ARG A 139 -5.54 -4.27 17.17
N PHE A 140 -5.67 -3.41 16.16
CA PHE A 140 -6.64 -3.62 15.09
C PHE A 140 -6.41 -4.97 14.40
N PHE A 141 -5.19 -5.24 13.92
CA PHE A 141 -4.92 -6.51 13.23
C PHE A 141 -5.05 -7.75 14.12
N TYR A 142 -4.44 -7.75 15.31
CA TYR A 142 -4.36 -8.97 16.13
C TYR A 142 -5.57 -9.21 17.02
N GLU A 143 -6.19 -8.17 17.56
CA GLU A 143 -7.25 -8.31 18.58
C GLU A 143 -8.63 -8.01 18.02
N THR A 144 -8.74 -7.01 17.14
CA THR A 144 -10.00 -6.66 16.49
C THR A 144 -10.31 -7.66 15.38
N LEU A 145 -9.42 -7.81 14.39
CA LEU A 145 -9.62 -8.77 13.29
C LEU A 145 -9.37 -10.23 13.68
N GLY A 146 -8.76 -10.48 14.86
CA GLY A 146 -8.50 -11.82 15.38
C GLY A 146 -7.35 -12.56 14.68
N LEU A 147 -6.40 -11.85 14.07
CA LEU A 147 -5.27 -12.46 13.36
C LEU A 147 -4.22 -13.03 14.34
N PRO A 148 -3.52 -14.11 13.96
CA PRO A 148 -2.54 -14.74 14.84
C PRO A 148 -1.28 -13.88 15.01
N LYS A 149 -0.81 -13.74 16.26
CA LYS A 149 0.46 -13.07 16.60
C LYS A 149 1.64 -14.00 16.22
N SER A 150 2.03 -13.97 14.95
CA SER A 150 3.17 -14.72 14.39
C SER A 150 4.04 -13.84 13.50
N PHE A 151 5.29 -14.26 13.29
CA PHE A 151 6.21 -13.58 12.37
C PHE A 151 5.67 -13.55 10.92
N ALA A 152 5.07 -14.65 10.46
CA ALA A 152 4.48 -14.72 9.12
C ALA A 152 3.30 -13.74 8.98
N GLN A 153 2.44 -13.64 9.99
CA GLN A 153 1.34 -12.66 9.99
C GLN A 153 1.87 -11.23 10.00
N HIS A 154 2.91 -10.95 10.80
CA HIS A 154 3.56 -9.63 10.81
C HIS A 154 4.12 -9.27 9.43
N PHE A 155 4.74 -10.23 8.74
CA PHE A 155 5.18 -10.03 7.37
C PHE A 155 4.02 -9.72 6.43
N GLN A 156 2.91 -10.46 6.49
CA GLN A 156 1.74 -10.21 5.63
C GLN A 156 1.15 -8.80 5.84
N ILE A 157 1.05 -8.35 7.10
CA ILE A 157 0.65 -6.98 7.42
C ILE A 157 1.66 -5.98 6.84
N THR A 158 2.96 -6.20 7.04
CA THR A 158 4.02 -5.33 6.49
C THR A 158 3.98 -5.28 4.96
N ALA A 159 3.74 -6.42 4.30
CA ALA A 159 3.64 -6.58 2.85
C ALA A 159 2.43 -5.85 2.27
N LEU A 160 1.28 -5.86 2.96
CA LEU A 160 0.10 -5.08 2.57
C LEU A 160 0.39 -3.58 2.57
N HIS A 161 1.06 -3.08 3.61
CA HIS A 161 1.42 -1.67 3.71
C HIS A 161 2.50 -1.28 2.70
N TYR A 162 3.49 -2.15 2.47
CA TYR A 162 4.41 -2.01 1.36
C TYR A 162 3.65 -1.91 0.03
N TRP A 163 2.66 -2.78 -0.22
CA TRP A 163 1.93 -2.78 -1.47
C TRP A 163 1.20 -1.44 -1.69
N MET A 164 0.51 -0.91 -0.68
CA MET A 164 -0.16 0.39 -0.76
C MET A 164 0.82 1.53 -1.11
N LEU A 165 1.99 1.57 -0.46
CA LEU A 165 3.03 2.53 -0.82
C LEU A 165 3.58 2.27 -2.22
N SER A 166 3.73 1.01 -2.61
CA SER A 166 4.24 0.63 -3.93
C SER A 166 3.29 1.08 -5.05
N VAL A 167 1.97 1.08 -4.83
CA VAL A 167 0.99 1.67 -5.76
C VAL A 167 1.29 3.14 -5.97
N ARG A 168 1.50 3.91 -4.90
CA ARG A 168 1.86 5.33 -4.99
C ARG A 168 3.22 5.56 -5.64
N MET A 169 4.20 4.69 -5.35
CA MET A 169 5.52 4.74 -5.98
C MET A 169 5.47 4.46 -7.48
N ARG A 170 4.54 3.64 -7.97
CA ARG A 170 4.35 3.40 -9.41
C ARG A 170 3.75 4.60 -10.15
N ALA A 171 3.12 5.54 -9.42
CA ALA A 171 2.63 6.79 -9.98
C ALA A 171 3.73 7.87 -10.11
N LEU A 172 4.83 7.76 -9.35
CA LEU A 172 5.99 8.66 -9.50
C LEU A 172 6.65 8.52 -10.89
N PRO A 173 7.47 9.50 -11.33
CA PRO A 173 8.29 9.33 -12.51
C PRO A 173 9.13 8.06 -12.40
N PHE A 174 9.10 7.24 -13.46
CA PHE A 174 9.56 5.85 -13.46
C PHE A 174 10.92 5.61 -12.76
N LYS A 175 11.91 6.48 -13.04
CA LYS A 175 13.26 6.37 -12.45
C LYS A 175 13.26 6.50 -10.92
N TYR A 176 12.39 7.35 -10.36
CA TYR A 176 12.28 7.59 -8.92
C TYR A 176 11.43 6.52 -8.26
N GLY A 177 10.26 6.21 -8.85
CA GLY A 177 9.37 5.15 -8.37
C GLY A 177 10.08 3.82 -8.19
N ARG A 178 10.81 3.36 -9.21
CA ARG A 178 11.59 2.11 -9.15
C ARG A 178 12.67 2.14 -8.07
N ASN A 179 13.30 3.30 -7.84
CA ASN A 179 14.33 3.44 -6.81
C ASN A 179 13.72 3.31 -5.40
N TYR A 180 12.60 4.00 -5.15
CA TYR A 180 11.89 3.93 -3.87
C TYR A 180 11.43 2.50 -3.57
N GLN A 181 10.84 1.81 -4.55
CA GLN A 181 10.41 0.42 -4.40
C GLN A 181 11.58 -0.49 -4.02
N GLN A 182 12.71 -0.38 -4.74
CA GLN A 182 13.90 -1.17 -4.47
C GLN A 182 14.43 -0.91 -3.04
N LYS A 183 14.56 0.35 -2.64
CA LYS A 183 15.07 0.70 -1.31
C LYS A 183 14.18 0.19 -0.18
N LEU A 184 12.86 0.28 -0.35
CA LEU A 184 11.91 -0.19 0.64
C LEU A 184 11.90 -1.73 0.73
N VAL A 185 11.83 -2.44 -0.39
CA VAL A 185 11.81 -3.91 -0.38
C VAL A 185 13.12 -4.49 0.14
N ASP A 186 14.27 -3.93 -0.26
CA ASP A 186 15.58 -4.35 0.25
C ASP A 186 15.66 -4.19 1.78
N ARG A 187 15.13 -3.08 2.30
CA ARG A 187 15.11 -2.84 3.75
C ARG A 187 14.22 -3.85 4.48
N ILE A 188 13.03 -4.14 3.95
CA ILE A 188 12.09 -5.11 4.53
C ILE A 188 12.77 -6.49 4.63
N PHE A 189 13.33 -6.99 3.54
CA PHE A 189 13.96 -8.33 3.55
C PHE A 189 15.22 -8.39 4.42
N ARG A 190 16.02 -7.31 4.46
CA ARG A 190 17.14 -7.21 5.39
C ARG A 190 16.71 -7.22 6.85
N ASP A 191 15.63 -6.52 7.21
CA ASP A 191 15.06 -6.55 8.57
C ASP A 191 14.56 -7.96 8.92
N MET A 192 13.89 -8.63 7.98
CA MET A 192 13.42 -10.00 8.19
C MET A 192 14.57 -10.97 8.46
N GLU A 193 15.66 -10.87 7.71
CA GLU A 193 16.87 -11.67 7.93
C GLU A 193 17.45 -11.47 9.33
N LEU A 194 17.59 -10.21 9.75
CA LEU A 194 18.11 -9.83 11.06
C LEU A 194 17.19 -10.29 12.20
N ARG A 195 15.87 -10.22 12.01
CA ARG A 195 14.91 -10.66 13.03
C ARG A 195 14.79 -12.17 13.11
N MET A 196 14.85 -12.87 11.98
CA MET A 196 14.87 -14.34 11.98
C MET A 196 16.11 -14.88 12.67
N SER A 197 17.27 -14.29 12.41
CA SER A 197 18.52 -14.68 13.08
C SER A 197 18.54 -14.26 14.55
N GLY A 198 18.29 -12.97 14.84
CA GLY A 198 18.49 -12.39 16.19
C GLY A 198 17.30 -12.48 17.14
N GLU A 199 16.06 -12.30 16.65
CA GLU A 199 14.86 -12.34 17.51
C GLU A 199 14.30 -13.76 17.63
N LEU A 200 14.33 -14.55 16.55
CA LEU A 200 13.77 -15.92 16.53
C LEU A 200 14.83 -17.03 16.72
N ASN A 201 16.10 -16.66 16.92
CA ASN A 201 17.25 -17.56 17.09
C ASN A 201 17.32 -18.67 16.04
N ILE A 202 17.03 -18.35 14.77
CA ILE A 202 17.19 -19.31 13.67
C ILE A 202 18.68 -19.33 13.30
N ALA A 203 19.43 -20.32 13.82
CA ALA A 203 20.87 -20.41 13.60
C ALA A 203 21.27 -20.78 12.16
N SER A 204 20.38 -21.39 11.38
CA SER A 204 20.71 -21.87 10.04
C SER A 204 20.42 -20.82 8.97
N ASN A 205 21.48 -20.24 8.39
CA ASN A 205 21.37 -19.30 7.26
C ASN A 205 20.62 -19.92 6.07
N LYS A 206 20.81 -21.21 5.79
CA LYS A 206 20.07 -21.92 4.74
C LYS A 206 18.55 -21.92 4.97
N ILE A 207 18.12 -22.03 6.23
CA ILE A 207 16.70 -21.95 6.59
C ILE A 207 16.18 -20.53 6.41
N ILE A 208 16.94 -19.53 6.85
CA ILE A 208 16.60 -18.11 6.68
C ILE A 208 16.45 -17.76 5.19
N GLU A 209 17.43 -18.11 4.36
CA GLU A 209 17.38 -17.88 2.92
C GLU A 209 16.17 -18.54 2.25
N LYS A 210 15.81 -19.76 2.69
CA LYS A 210 14.61 -20.44 2.21
C LYS A 210 13.35 -19.63 2.57
N TYR A 211 13.22 -19.20 3.82
CA TYR A 211 12.08 -18.37 4.24
C TYR A 211 12.02 -17.04 3.49
N LEU A 212 13.15 -16.34 3.31
CA LEU A 212 13.19 -15.09 2.53
C LEU A 212 12.72 -15.31 1.09
N LYS A 213 13.13 -16.40 0.44
CA LYS A 213 12.66 -16.75 -0.91
C LYS A 213 11.16 -17.05 -0.94
N ASP A 214 10.65 -17.76 0.07
CA ASP A 214 9.23 -18.09 0.16
C ASP A 214 8.38 -16.84 0.42
N PHE A 215 8.81 -15.95 1.32
CA PHE A 215 8.16 -14.67 1.57
C PHE A 215 8.22 -13.72 0.36
N HIS A 216 9.31 -13.72 -0.40
CA HIS A 216 9.41 -12.95 -1.63
C HIS A 216 8.40 -13.43 -2.68
N LYS A 217 8.22 -14.74 -2.85
CA LYS A 217 7.17 -15.29 -3.73
C LYS A 217 5.77 -14.90 -3.26
N GLN A 218 5.52 -14.96 -1.94
CA GLN A 218 4.25 -14.53 -1.36
C GLN A 218 3.99 -13.05 -1.64
N LEU A 219 4.99 -12.19 -1.47
CA LEU A 219 4.87 -10.75 -1.76
C LEU A 219 4.49 -10.49 -3.22
N LEU A 220 5.14 -11.17 -4.17
CA LEU A 220 4.83 -11.02 -5.60
C LEU A 220 3.41 -11.49 -5.92
N GLY A 221 3.00 -12.66 -5.39
CA GLY A 221 1.65 -13.19 -5.58
C GLY A 221 0.58 -12.28 -4.98
N ALA A 222 0.80 -11.80 -3.75
CA ALA A 222 -0.09 -10.87 -3.07
C ALA A 222 -0.23 -9.56 -3.87
N THR A 223 0.89 -9.00 -4.35
CA THR A 223 0.91 -7.79 -5.18
C THR A 223 0.01 -7.92 -6.41
N VAL A 224 0.12 -9.03 -7.15
CA VAL A 224 -0.72 -9.26 -8.34
C VAL A 224 -2.21 -9.33 -7.96
N SER A 225 -2.55 -10.06 -6.91
CA SER A 225 -3.95 -10.18 -6.48
C SER A 225 -4.54 -8.88 -5.94
N TYR A 226 -3.74 -8.06 -5.26
CA TYR A 226 -4.19 -6.77 -4.78
C TYR A 226 -4.32 -5.76 -5.92
N ASP A 227 -3.41 -5.77 -6.89
CA ASP A 227 -3.50 -4.94 -8.10
C ASP A 227 -4.75 -5.29 -8.91
N GLU A 228 -5.09 -6.58 -9.04
CA GLU A 228 -6.34 -7.03 -9.65
C GLU A 228 -7.56 -6.42 -8.93
N GLY A 229 -7.68 -6.61 -7.61
CA GLY A 229 -8.80 -6.06 -6.83
C GLY A 229 -8.86 -4.53 -6.80
N LEU A 230 -7.71 -3.85 -6.87
CA LEU A 230 -7.67 -2.39 -6.97
C LEU A 230 -8.27 -1.91 -8.29
N MET A 231 -8.01 -2.61 -9.40
CA MET A 231 -8.44 -2.25 -10.75
C MET A 231 -9.88 -2.69 -11.07
N THR A 232 -10.40 -3.73 -10.43
CA THR A 232 -11.72 -4.28 -10.73
C THR A 232 -12.81 -3.78 -9.78
N ASP A 233 -12.92 -4.37 -8.60
CA ASP A 233 -14.03 -4.19 -7.67
C ASP A 233 -13.67 -4.64 -6.24
N ASP A 234 -14.48 -4.22 -5.26
CA ASP A 234 -14.24 -4.50 -3.85
C ASP A 234 -14.46 -5.97 -3.46
N ILE A 235 -15.23 -6.75 -4.23
CA ILE A 235 -15.41 -8.19 -3.98
C ILE A 235 -14.11 -8.91 -4.31
N THR A 236 -13.49 -8.56 -5.44
CA THR A 236 -12.18 -9.09 -5.84
C THR A 236 -11.09 -8.68 -4.85
N LEU A 237 -11.09 -7.42 -4.40
CA LEU A 237 -10.15 -6.95 -3.36
C LEU A 237 -10.37 -7.67 -2.02
N ALA A 238 -11.62 -7.85 -1.60
CA ALA A 238 -11.97 -8.62 -0.39
C ALA A 238 -11.45 -10.06 -0.47
N ALA A 239 -11.63 -10.73 -1.62
CA ALA A 239 -11.12 -12.08 -1.84
C ALA A 239 -9.58 -12.15 -1.79
N ALA A 240 -8.88 -11.14 -2.32
CA ALA A 240 -7.43 -11.05 -2.23
C ALA A 240 -6.97 -10.83 -0.78
N LEU A 241 -7.63 -9.95 -0.02
CA LEU A 241 -7.31 -9.71 1.39
C LEU A 241 -7.61 -10.95 2.26
N TRP A 242 -8.72 -11.63 2.02
CA TRP A 242 -9.05 -12.89 2.68
C TRP A 242 -7.97 -13.95 2.47
N ARG A 243 -7.53 -14.14 1.22
CA ARG A 243 -6.52 -15.14 0.86
C ARG A 243 -5.16 -14.86 1.51
N ASN A 244 -4.72 -13.60 1.50
CA ASN A 244 -3.36 -13.23 1.90
C ASN A 244 -3.25 -12.86 3.39
N ILE A 245 -4.22 -12.14 3.94
CA ILE A 245 -4.18 -11.64 5.34
C ILE A 245 -4.85 -12.61 6.29
N PHE A 246 -6.01 -13.17 5.90
CA PHE A 246 -6.75 -14.15 6.71
C PHE A 246 -6.37 -15.60 6.36
N SER A 247 -5.31 -15.79 5.56
CA SER A 247 -4.81 -17.11 5.14
C SER A 247 -5.86 -18.01 4.48
N GLY A 248 -6.89 -17.42 3.85
CA GLY A 248 -7.99 -18.17 3.26
C GLY A 248 -8.84 -18.92 4.29
N ASN A 249 -8.89 -18.46 5.54
CA ASN A 249 -9.68 -19.08 6.59
C ASN A 249 -11.18 -19.04 6.25
N ALA A 250 -11.81 -20.21 6.10
CA ALA A 250 -13.24 -20.31 5.80
C ALA A 250 -14.14 -19.70 6.90
N ASP A 251 -13.64 -19.63 8.13
CA ASP A 251 -14.33 -19.05 9.28
C ASP A 251 -13.98 -17.57 9.50
N ALA A 252 -13.28 -16.94 8.54
CA ALA A 252 -12.98 -15.51 8.61
C ALA A 252 -14.27 -14.69 8.59
N ASP A 253 -14.39 -13.78 9.55
CA ASP A 253 -15.53 -12.89 9.65
C ASP A 253 -15.57 -11.92 8.46
N MET A 254 -16.70 -11.90 7.74
CA MET A 254 -16.88 -11.03 6.60
C MET A 254 -16.83 -9.55 6.97
N ARG A 255 -17.28 -9.17 8.18
CA ARG A 255 -17.17 -7.77 8.66
C ARG A 255 -15.72 -7.37 8.90
N HIS A 256 -14.87 -8.30 9.33
CA HIS A 256 -13.43 -8.03 9.46
C HIS A 256 -12.77 -7.83 8.09
N ILE A 257 -13.19 -8.61 7.08
CA ILE A 257 -12.71 -8.45 5.70
C ILE A 257 -13.18 -7.10 5.13
N GLU A 258 -14.46 -6.75 5.33
CA GLU A 258 -15.05 -5.48 4.91
C GLU A 258 -14.34 -4.28 5.55
N ALA A 259 -14.12 -4.33 6.87
CA ALA A 259 -13.34 -3.32 7.59
C ALA A 259 -11.95 -3.15 7.00
N LEU A 260 -11.27 -4.25 6.64
CA LEU A 260 -9.95 -4.19 6.03
C LEU A 260 -9.99 -3.62 4.59
N VAL A 261 -11.02 -3.92 3.80
CA VAL A 261 -11.25 -3.29 2.49
C VAL A 261 -11.40 -1.78 2.64
N GLY A 262 -12.26 -1.34 3.57
CA GLY A 262 -12.48 0.08 3.86
C GLY A 262 -11.20 0.79 4.32
N TYR A 263 -10.41 0.13 5.18
CA TYR A 263 -9.08 0.60 5.58
C TYR A 263 -8.16 0.78 4.36
N VAL A 264 -8.00 -0.24 3.52
CA VAL A 264 -7.12 -0.20 2.34
C VAL A 264 -7.54 0.89 1.37
N ARG A 265 -8.84 1.00 1.05
CA ARG A 265 -9.37 2.05 0.16
C ARG A 265 -9.13 3.44 0.73
N SER A 266 -9.27 3.61 2.05
CA SER A 266 -8.98 4.87 2.72
C SER A 266 -7.52 5.28 2.61
N GLN A 267 -6.58 4.35 2.81
CA GLN A 267 -5.15 4.63 2.67
C GLN A 267 -4.79 5.02 1.22
N LEU A 268 -5.30 4.27 0.24
CA LEU A 268 -5.06 4.53 -1.18
C LEU A 268 -5.67 5.88 -1.61
N TYR A 269 -6.85 6.23 -1.08
CA TYR A 269 -7.44 7.54 -1.31
C TYR A 269 -6.52 8.66 -0.83
N VAL A 270 -6.02 8.58 0.40
CA VAL A 270 -5.12 9.61 0.96
C VAL A 270 -3.82 9.69 0.15
N LEU A 271 -3.21 8.56 -0.18
CA LEU A 271 -2.01 8.51 -1.02
C LEU A 271 -2.23 9.17 -2.39
N ASN A 272 -3.42 9.00 -2.99
CA ASN A 272 -3.78 9.58 -4.26
C ASN A 272 -4.01 11.11 -4.19
N GLN A 273 -4.34 11.66 -3.02
CA GLN A 273 -4.48 13.12 -2.86
C GLN A 273 -3.15 13.84 -2.60
N MET A 274 -2.07 13.09 -2.38
CA MET A 274 -0.74 13.65 -2.11
C MET A 274 0.03 13.89 -3.40
N SER A 275 0.71 15.03 -3.45
CA SER A 275 1.64 15.30 -4.54
C SER A 275 2.89 14.42 -4.50
N ASP A 276 3.48 14.20 -5.68
CA ASP A 276 4.76 13.50 -5.82
C ASP A 276 5.84 14.07 -4.90
N ARG A 277 5.88 15.39 -4.76
CA ARG A 277 6.87 16.06 -3.91
C ARG A 277 6.64 15.79 -2.44
N GLU A 278 5.40 15.85 -1.95
CA GLU A 278 5.10 15.48 -0.56
C GLU A 278 5.49 14.03 -0.26
N PHE A 279 5.15 13.12 -1.18
CA PHE A 279 5.51 11.71 -1.06
C PHE A 279 7.03 11.50 -1.12
N GLY A 280 7.72 12.18 -2.05
CA GLY A 280 9.17 12.11 -2.17
C GLY A 280 9.93 12.64 -0.95
N PHE A 281 9.32 13.56 -0.20
CA PHE A 281 9.87 14.12 1.04
C PHE A 281 9.45 13.37 2.31
N GLY A 282 8.72 12.25 2.19
CA GLY A 282 8.35 11.44 3.34
C GLY A 282 7.24 12.06 4.20
N LYS A 283 6.30 12.80 3.60
CA LYS A 283 5.21 13.48 4.33
C LYS A 283 3.99 12.58 4.59
N PHE A 284 4.03 11.32 4.17
CA PHE A 284 2.92 10.38 4.34
C PHE A 284 3.04 9.58 5.63
N THR A 285 1.93 9.39 6.34
CA THR A 285 1.77 8.40 7.41
C THR A 285 0.45 7.68 7.21
N PHE A 286 0.37 6.41 7.61
CA PHE A 286 -0.89 5.67 7.48
C PHE A 286 -1.96 6.23 8.42
N VAL A 287 -3.17 6.37 7.91
CA VAL A 287 -4.32 6.79 8.72
C VAL A 287 -4.66 5.66 9.70
N PRO A 288 -4.73 5.93 11.01
CA PRO A 288 -5.12 4.93 11.99
C PRO A 288 -6.49 4.30 11.71
N PRO A 289 -6.68 2.99 11.98
CA PRO A 289 -7.91 2.27 11.63
C PRO A 289 -9.12 2.66 12.48
N ASP A 290 -8.95 3.46 13.53
CA ASP A 290 -10.02 4.05 14.34
C ASP A 290 -10.52 5.38 13.79
N GLN A 291 -9.86 5.93 12.76
CA GLN A 291 -10.24 7.16 12.09
C GLN A 291 -11.04 6.90 10.81
N VAL A 292 -11.76 7.93 10.38
CA VAL A 292 -12.58 7.92 9.17
C VAL A 292 -11.99 8.88 8.14
N VAL A 293 -11.71 8.37 6.95
CA VAL A 293 -11.33 9.19 5.80
C VAL A 293 -12.57 9.61 5.04
N LYS A 294 -12.80 10.92 4.93
CA LYS A 294 -13.91 11.48 4.16
C LYS A 294 -13.40 12.01 2.82
N PRO A 295 -14.10 11.75 1.71
CA PRO A 295 -13.78 12.39 0.45
C PRO A 295 -13.78 13.91 0.59
N LEU A 296 -12.71 14.53 0.13
CA LEU A 296 -12.52 15.98 0.15
C LEU A 296 -13.32 16.64 -0.96
N THR A 297 -13.86 17.81 -0.67
CA THR A 297 -14.45 18.70 -1.68
C THR A 297 -13.37 19.31 -2.57
N LEU A 298 -13.73 19.75 -3.78
CA LEU A 298 -12.79 20.42 -4.69
C LEU A 298 -12.13 21.65 -4.05
N TYR A 299 -12.86 22.39 -3.21
CA TYR A 299 -12.31 23.52 -2.46
C TYR A 299 -11.27 23.09 -1.42
N GLN A 300 -11.54 22.02 -0.67
CA GLN A 300 -10.56 21.47 0.28
C GLN A 300 -9.31 20.95 -0.43
N LEU A 301 -9.47 20.27 -1.57
CA LEU A 301 -8.34 19.83 -2.40
C LEU A 301 -7.50 21.00 -2.90
N ALA A 302 -8.13 22.07 -3.40
CA ALA A 302 -7.43 23.28 -3.83
C ALA A 302 -6.63 23.90 -2.68
N ARG A 303 -7.23 24.00 -1.49
CA ARG A 303 -6.54 24.50 -0.29
C ARG A 303 -5.36 23.63 0.15
N LEU A 304 -5.48 22.31 0.07
CA LEU A 304 -4.37 21.40 0.37
C LEU A 304 -3.20 21.61 -0.60
N ARG A 305 -3.49 21.71 -1.90
CA ARG A 305 -2.46 21.99 -2.92
C ARG A 305 -1.81 23.36 -2.72
N GLU A 306 -2.58 24.39 -2.38
CA GLU A 306 -2.04 25.72 -2.05
C GLU A 306 -1.15 25.68 -0.81
N ALA A 307 -1.55 24.96 0.23
CA ALA A 307 -0.75 24.78 1.45
C ALA A 307 0.57 24.06 1.16
N ALA A 308 0.53 22.99 0.36
CA ALA A 308 1.73 22.27 -0.08
C ALA A 308 2.68 23.19 -0.87
N LYS A 309 2.15 23.97 -1.83
CA LYS A 309 2.95 24.96 -2.59
C LYS A 309 3.59 25.99 -1.67
N ALA A 310 2.84 26.52 -0.69
CA ALA A 310 3.36 27.49 0.27
C ALA A 310 4.43 26.90 1.20
N GLU A 311 4.31 25.63 1.60
CA GLU A 311 5.32 24.92 2.37
C GLU A 311 6.61 24.76 1.55
N PHE A 312 6.52 24.21 0.35
CA PHE A 312 7.68 23.95 -0.50
C PHE A 312 8.31 25.20 -1.11
N ALA A 313 7.60 26.33 -1.19
CA ALA A 313 8.18 27.62 -1.60
C ALA A 313 9.29 28.10 -0.64
N LYS A 314 9.28 27.62 0.62
CA LYS A 314 10.30 27.96 1.63
C LYS A 314 11.60 27.18 1.43
N ASN A 315 11.59 26.13 0.61
CA ASN A 315 12.75 25.28 0.36
C ASN A 315 13.71 25.92 -0.64
N THR A 316 14.79 26.53 -0.15
CA THR A 316 15.74 27.28 -0.97
C THR A 316 17.10 26.59 -1.10
N LEU A 317 17.40 25.60 -0.27
CA LEU A 317 18.70 24.93 -0.27
C LEU A 317 18.85 23.99 -1.48
N PRO A 318 20.07 23.81 -2.03
CA PRO A 318 20.34 22.86 -3.10
C PRO A 318 19.82 21.44 -2.80
N SER A 319 20.06 20.97 -1.58
CA SER A 319 19.55 19.68 -1.07
C SER A 319 18.03 19.56 -1.00
N GLN A 320 17.28 20.66 -1.10
CA GLN A 320 15.82 20.70 -1.02
C GLN A 320 15.16 20.91 -2.38
N LYS A 321 15.95 21.11 -3.44
CA LYS A 321 15.41 21.16 -4.80
C LYS A 321 14.84 19.81 -5.19
N SER A 322 13.77 19.85 -5.99
CA SER A 322 13.05 18.68 -6.45
C SER A 322 12.42 18.95 -7.80
N VAL A 323 12.44 17.94 -8.67
CA VAL A 323 11.72 17.92 -9.96
C VAL A 323 10.36 17.25 -9.84
N LEU A 324 10.05 16.66 -8.67
CA LEU A 324 8.76 16.03 -8.41
C LEU A 324 7.63 17.05 -8.42
N SER A 325 6.48 16.67 -8.97
CA SER A 325 5.34 17.56 -9.18
C SER A 325 4.64 17.94 -7.87
N LEU A 326 4.02 19.12 -7.87
CA LEU A 326 3.05 19.57 -6.85
C LEU A 326 1.61 19.65 -7.38
N ASP A 327 1.41 19.37 -8.66
CA ASP A 327 0.18 19.68 -9.41
C ASP A 327 -0.60 18.43 -9.85
N GLU A 328 -0.31 17.25 -9.28
CA GLU A 328 -1.02 16.00 -9.59
C GLU A 328 -2.51 16.03 -9.22
#